data_AF-A0A822B2Q3-F1
#
_entry.id   AF-A0A822B2Q3-F1
#
_cell.length_a   1.000
_cell.length_b   1.000
_cell.length_c   1.000
_cell.angle_alpha   90.00
_cell.angle_beta   90.00
_cell.angle_gamma   90.00
#
_symmetry.space_group_name_H-M   'P 1'
#
loop_
_entity.id
_entity.type
_entity.pdbx_description
1 polymer ?
#
loop_
_entity_poly.entity_id
_entity_poly.type
_entity_poly.pdbx_seq_one_letter_code
_entity_poly.pdbx_strand_id
1 'polypeptide(L)'
;NGLTVAGGNGRGSGINQLHWPLGLYIDDDQTIYVADCLNHRIVEWKYGATNGKVVAGENGDGNGAHQLDRPRDAIIDKESDSLIISDTGNTRVVRWPRRNGTNGETIISNIACIGLTMNENGLLYV
;
A
#
# COMPACT_ATOMS: atom_id res chain seq x y z
N ASN A 1 -26.31 4.10 -1.78
CA ASN A 1 -25.77 3.56 -0.53
C ASN A 1 -24.32 3.15 -0.77
N GLY A 2 -23.38 3.65 0.04
CA GLY A 2 -21.98 3.22 0.01
C GLY A 2 -21.73 2.12 1.03
N LEU A 3 -20.75 1.25 0.77
CA LEU A 3 -20.31 0.20 1.70
C LEU A 3 -18.91 0.53 2.21
N THR A 4 -18.72 0.50 3.52
CA THR A 4 -17.40 0.56 4.14
C THR A 4 -16.80 -0.85 4.16
N VAL A 5 -15.68 -1.04 3.48
CA VAL A 5 -14.99 -2.34 3.36
C VAL A 5 -13.62 -2.38 4.04
N ALA A 6 -13.11 -1.22 4.45
CA ALA A 6 -11.88 -1.07 5.23
C ALA A 6 -12.00 0.13 6.19
N GLY A 7 -11.47 0.00 7.40
CA GLY A 7 -11.56 1.01 8.43
C GLY A 7 -12.97 1.10 9.05
N GLY A 8 -13.57 2.29 9.04
CA GLY A 8 -14.92 2.54 9.58
C GLY A 8 -14.99 2.84 11.08
N ASN A 9 -13.87 2.80 11.80
CA ASN A 9 -13.81 3.01 13.25
C ASN A 9 -13.14 4.34 13.64
N GLY A 10 -13.35 5.37 12.81
CA GLY A 10 -12.74 6.69 12.97
C GLY A 10 -11.29 6.78 12.51
N ARG A 11 -10.74 8.00 12.61
CA ARG A 11 -9.33 8.30 12.29
C ARG A 11 -8.42 7.76 13.38
N GLY A 12 -7.38 7.02 13.01
CA GLY A 12 -6.37 6.55 13.95
C GLY A 12 -5.38 5.55 13.33
N SER A 13 -4.50 5.00 14.16
CA SER A 13 -3.46 4.03 13.77
C SER A 13 -3.78 2.60 14.19
N GLY A 14 -4.91 2.36 14.86
CA GLY A 14 -5.40 1.02 15.17
C GLY A 14 -5.58 0.18 13.91
N ILE A 15 -5.57 -1.15 14.04
CA ILE A 15 -5.64 -2.06 12.88
C ILE A 15 -7.03 -2.06 12.20
N ASN A 16 -8.04 -1.56 12.88
CA ASN A 16 -9.39 -1.31 12.39
C ASN A 16 -9.65 0.16 12.03
N GLN A 17 -8.60 0.99 12.03
CA GLN A 17 -8.65 2.43 11.75
C GLN A 17 -7.73 2.78 10.57
N LEU A 18 -8.00 3.92 9.95
CA LEU A 18 -7.19 4.50 8.88
C LEU A 18 -6.95 5.98 9.16
N HIS A 19 -5.91 6.54 8.57
CA HIS A 19 -5.52 7.93 8.71
C HIS A 19 -5.13 8.50 7.34
N TRP A 20 -6.07 9.21 6.73
CA TRP A 20 -5.93 9.80 5.39
C TRP A 20 -5.60 8.75 4.30
N PRO A 21 -6.44 7.70 4.14
CA PRO A 21 -6.22 6.72 3.08
C PRO A 21 -6.42 7.40 1.71
N LEU A 22 -5.51 7.14 0.76
CA LEU A 22 -5.51 7.84 -0.54
C LEU A 22 -5.70 6.92 -1.75
N GLY A 23 -5.04 5.77 -1.75
CA GLY A 23 -5.09 4.78 -2.83
C GLY A 23 -5.56 3.43 -2.31
N LEU A 24 -6.20 2.66 -3.20
CA LEU A 24 -6.57 1.28 -2.92
C LEU A 24 -6.48 0.42 -4.17
N TYR A 25 -6.17 -0.86 -3.97
CA TYR A 25 -6.21 -1.89 -5.00
C TYR A 25 -6.97 -3.10 -4.48
N ILE A 26 -7.75 -3.74 -5.34
CA ILE A 26 -8.52 -4.95 -5.02
C ILE A 26 -8.01 -6.06 -5.93
N ASP A 27 -7.60 -7.18 -5.35
CA ASP A 27 -7.15 -8.34 -6.10
C ASP A 27 -8.30 -9.29 -6.47
N ASP A 28 -7.95 -10.38 -7.17
CA ASP A 28 -8.91 -11.38 -7.63
C ASP A 28 -9.56 -12.17 -6.46
N ASP A 29 -8.96 -12.15 -5.27
CA ASP A 29 -9.47 -12.77 -4.04
C ASP A 29 -10.36 -11.80 -3.23
N GLN A 30 -10.67 -10.61 -3.77
CA GLN A 30 -11.37 -9.52 -3.08
C GLN A 30 -10.65 -9.04 -1.81
N THR A 31 -9.33 -9.21 -1.75
CA THR A 31 -8.48 -8.57 -0.75
C THR A 31 -8.19 -7.14 -1.19
N ILE A 32 -8.44 -6.21 -0.28
CA ILE A 32 -8.28 -4.79 -0.48
C ILE A 32 -6.97 -4.36 0.16
N TYR A 33 -6.10 -3.71 -0.60
CA TYR A 33 -4.86 -3.11 -0.13
C TYR A 33 -5.06 -1.60 -0.09
N VAL A 34 -4.85 -0.98 1.07
CA VAL A 34 -5.09 0.45 1.27
C VAL A 34 -3.78 1.15 1.60
N ALA A 35 -3.47 2.21 0.87
CA ALA A 35 -2.40 3.14 1.20
C ALA A 35 -2.87 4.08 2.33
N ASP A 36 -2.50 3.73 3.56
CA ASP A 36 -2.84 4.45 4.78
C ASP A 36 -1.82 5.57 5.03
N CYS A 37 -1.95 6.64 4.24
CA CYS A 37 -0.89 7.62 3.99
C CYS A 37 -0.28 8.23 5.25
N LEU A 38 -1.09 8.72 6.19
CA LEU A 38 -0.58 9.38 7.40
C LEU A 38 -0.30 8.40 8.55
N ASN A 39 -0.44 7.11 8.31
CA ASN A 39 0.12 6.05 9.14
C ASN A 39 1.34 5.37 8.48
N HIS A 40 1.79 5.87 7.33
CA HIS A 40 3.03 5.44 6.66
C HIS A 40 3.08 3.93 6.36
N ARG A 41 1.94 3.34 5.99
CA ARG A 41 1.81 1.89 5.85
C ARG A 41 0.85 1.48 4.72
N ILE A 42 0.96 0.23 4.27
CA ILE A 42 -0.07 -0.44 3.47
C ILE A 42 -0.78 -1.47 4.35
N VAL A 43 -2.11 -1.45 4.32
CA VAL A 43 -2.95 -2.37 5.11
C VAL A 43 -3.77 -3.25 4.18
N GLU A 44 -3.69 -4.57 4.34
CA GLU A 44 -4.58 -5.52 3.67
C GLU A 44 -5.86 -5.76 4.49
N TRP A 45 -6.99 -5.83 3.80
CA TRP A 45 -8.31 -6.17 4.35
C TRP A 45 -8.95 -7.23 3.48
N LYS A 46 -9.26 -8.39 4.08
CA LYS A 46 -10.11 -9.38 3.41
C LYS A 46 -11.55 -8.87 3.36
N TYR A 47 -12.29 -9.22 2.32
CA TYR A 47 -13.71 -8.89 2.24
C TYR A 47 -14.47 -9.36 3.50
N GLY A 48 -15.21 -8.44 4.13
CA GLY A 48 -15.97 -8.70 5.36
C GLY A 48 -15.14 -8.72 6.66
N ALA A 49 -13.82 -8.49 6.60
CA ALA A 49 -13.01 -8.36 7.80
C ALA A 49 -13.38 -7.09 8.60
N THR A 50 -13.16 -7.12 9.91
CA THR A 50 -13.32 -5.97 10.81
C THR A 50 -11.99 -5.34 11.22
N ASN A 51 -10.89 -6.04 10.96
CA ASN A 51 -9.52 -5.62 11.21
C ASN A 51 -8.71 -5.83 9.95
N GLY A 52 -7.79 -4.90 9.68
CA GLY A 52 -6.78 -5.08 8.66
C GLY A 52 -5.61 -5.93 9.13
N LYS A 53 -4.60 -6.00 8.29
CA LYS A 53 -3.27 -6.47 8.62
C LYS A 53 -2.26 -5.58 7.90
N VAL A 54 -1.26 -5.08 8.60
CA VAL A 54 -0.22 -4.29 7.94
C VAL A 54 0.65 -5.25 7.11
N VAL A 55 0.93 -4.86 5.87
CA VAL A 55 1.71 -5.66 4.91
C VAL A 55 2.94 -4.95 4.38
N ALA A 56 3.04 -3.64 4.60
CA ALA A 56 4.25 -2.85 4.35
C ALA A 56 4.28 -1.61 5.26
N GLY A 57 5.49 -1.14 5.61
CA GLY A 57 5.70 0.09 6.39
C GLY A 57 5.49 -0.03 7.92
N GLU A 58 5.65 -1.22 8.51
CA GLU A 58 5.41 -1.46 9.94
C GLU A 58 6.37 -0.72 10.92
N ASN A 59 7.43 -0.07 10.42
CA ASN A 59 8.47 0.55 11.25
C ASN A 59 8.48 2.08 11.21
N GLY A 60 7.29 2.67 11.06
CA GLY A 60 7.11 4.13 11.02
C GLY A 60 7.65 4.78 9.75
N ASP A 61 7.69 6.10 9.76
CA ASP A 61 8.15 6.89 8.63
C ASP A 61 9.67 6.86 8.45
N GLY A 62 10.10 6.83 7.20
CA GLY A 62 11.51 6.86 6.82
C GLY A 62 11.76 6.17 5.49
N ASN A 63 13.04 6.14 5.08
CA ASN A 63 13.45 5.63 3.77
C ASN A 63 14.17 4.26 3.85
N GLY A 64 14.24 3.66 5.04
CA GLY A 64 14.81 2.33 5.22
C GLY A 64 14.04 1.25 4.47
N ALA A 65 14.64 0.06 4.34
CA ALA A 65 14.02 -1.07 3.65
C ALA A 65 12.70 -1.52 4.31
N HIS A 66 12.49 -1.25 5.60
CA HIS A 66 11.27 -1.62 6.31
C HIS A 66 10.32 -0.44 6.56
N GLN A 67 10.55 0.69 5.90
CA GLN A 67 9.84 1.95 6.13
C GLN A 67 9.24 2.48 4.82
N LEU A 68 8.15 3.22 4.98
CA LEU A 68 7.54 4.03 3.93
C LEU A 68 7.39 5.44 4.49
N ASP A 69 7.27 6.44 3.64
CA ASP A 69 6.86 7.78 4.02
C ASP A 69 5.74 8.27 3.11
N ARG A 70 4.54 8.42 3.70
CA ARG A 70 3.33 8.90 3.04
C ARG A 70 3.03 8.15 1.73
N PRO A 71 2.87 6.81 1.78
CA PRO A 71 2.49 6.06 0.60
C PRO A 71 1.13 6.53 0.12
N ARG A 72 1.00 6.77 -1.19
CA ARG A 72 -0.23 7.34 -1.76
C ARG A 72 -1.04 6.36 -2.58
N ASP A 73 -0.37 5.38 -3.17
CA ASP A 73 -1.01 4.35 -3.97
C ASP A 73 -0.22 3.05 -3.88
N ALA A 74 -0.92 1.93 -4.10
CA ALA A 74 -0.32 0.60 -4.13
C ALA A 74 -1.09 -0.29 -5.09
N ILE A 75 -0.38 -0.94 -6.02
CA ILE A 75 -0.95 -1.93 -6.95
C ILE A 75 -0.24 -3.27 -6.77
N ILE A 76 -0.80 -4.34 -7.31
CA ILE A 76 -0.16 -5.65 -7.33
C ILE A 76 0.46 -5.91 -8.69
N ASP A 77 1.74 -6.23 -8.69
CA ASP A 77 2.38 -6.98 -9.77
C ASP A 77 2.10 -8.47 -9.55
N LYS A 78 1.26 -9.04 -10.41
CA LYS A 78 0.84 -10.44 -10.33
C LYS A 78 1.94 -11.41 -10.72
N GLU A 79 2.90 -11.00 -11.56
CA GLU A 79 3.98 -11.87 -12.03
C GLU A 79 4.99 -12.10 -10.91
N SER A 80 5.38 -11.05 -10.20
CA SER A 80 6.34 -11.12 -9.09
C SER A 80 5.69 -11.31 -7.71
N ASP A 81 4.36 -11.44 -7.64
CA ASP A 81 3.56 -11.46 -6.39
C ASP A 81 4.00 -10.38 -5.40
N SER A 82 4.08 -9.14 -5.89
CA SER A 82 4.60 -8.00 -5.13
C SER A 82 3.62 -6.83 -5.13
N LEU A 83 3.65 -6.05 -4.05
CA LEU A 83 3.07 -4.72 -4.01
C LEU A 83 4.04 -3.74 -4.67
N ILE A 84 3.53 -2.91 -5.56
CA ILE A 84 4.24 -1.74 -6.08
C ILE A 84 3.62 -0.51 -5.43
N ILE A 85 4.42 0.24 -4.69
CA ILE A 85 3.96 1.29 -3.78
C ILE A 85 4.55 2.63 -4.21
N SER A 86 3.69 3.63 -4.34
CA SER A 86 4.10 5.01 -4.53
C SER A 86 4.47 5.58 -3.17
N ASP A 87 5.76 5.56 -2.85
CA ASP A 87 6.32 6.01 -1.58
C ASP A 87 6.68 7.50 -1.67
N THR A 88 5.64 8.32 -1.84
CA THR A 88 5.76 9.72 -2.32
C THR A 88 6.58 10.62 -1.39
N GLY A 89 6.52 10.44 -0.07
CA GLY A 89 7.34 11.20 0.89
C GLY A 89 8.83 10.96 0.69
N ASN A 90 9.19 9.75 0.26
CA ASN A 90 10.56 9.37 -0.09
C ASN A 90 10.91 9.58 -1.58
N THR A 91 10.01 10.14 -2.39
CA THR A 91 10.21 10.40 -3.83
C THR A 91 10.66 9.18 -4.63
N ARG A 92 10.05 8.02 -4.36
CA ARG A 92 10.42 6.74 -4.97
C ARG A 92 9.22 5.83 -5.20
N VAL A 93 9.42 4.81 -6.02
CA VAL A 93 8.53 3.65 -6.11
C VAL A 93 9.24 2.45 -5.50
N VAL A 94 8.52 1.74 -4.64
CA VAL A 94 9.03 0.58 -3.90
C VAL A 94 8.29 -0.68 -4.35
N ARG A 95 9.04 -1.75 -4.63
CA ARG A 95 8.50 -3.11 -4.73
C ARG A 95 8.62 -3.78 -3.37
N TRP A 96 7.53 -4.34 -2.88
CA TRP A 96 7.48 -5.02 -1.59
C TRP A 96 6.87 -6.42 -1.77
N PRO A 97 7.46 -7.49 -1.20
CA PRO A 97 6.87 -8.82 -1.30
C PRO A 97 5.46 -8.81 -0.71
N ARG A 98 4.46 -9.23 -1.50
CA ARG A 98 3.08 -9.21 -1.03
C ARG A 98 2.85 -10.15 0.15
N ARG A 99 3.64 -11.22 0.23
CA ARG A 99 3.53 -12.29 1.23
C ARG A 99 4.88 -12.59 1.86
N ASN A 100 4.91 -12.72 3.19
CA ASN A 100 6.05 -13.20 3.99
C ASN A 100 7.37 -12.43 3.82
N GLY A 101 7.34 -11.20 3.28
CA GLY A 101 8.50 -10.33 3.19
C GLY A 101 8.32 -9.05 4.00
N THR A 102 9.42 -8.59 4.58
CA THR A 102 9.44 -7.41 5.46
C THR A 102 10.19 -6.23 4.86
N ASN A 103 10.73 -6.37 3.64
CA ASN A 103 11.62 -5.40 3.03
C ASN A 103 11.05 -4.92 1.68
N GLY A 104 11.01 -3.61 1.52
CA GLY A 104 10.85 -2.94 0.24
C GLY A 104 12.19 -2.72 -0.46
N GLU A 105 12.15 -2.84 -1.79
CA GLU A 105 13.23 -2.50 -2.70
C GLU A 105 12.84 -1.27 -3.53
N THR A 106 13.70 -0.27 -3.59
CA THR A 106 13.46 0.89 -4.47
C THR A 106 13.68 0.47 -5.93
N ILE A 107 12.62 0.54 -6.74
CA ILE A 107 12.69 0.19 -8.17
C ILE A 107 12.72 1.41 -9.09
N ILE A 108 12.24 2.56 -8.62
CA ILE A 108 12.36 3.86 -9.31
C ILE A 108 12.68 4.91 -8.25
N SER A 109 13.66 5.77 -8.52
CA SER A 109 14.09 6.85 -7.62
C SER A 109 13.91 8.23 -8.26
N ASN A 110 13.93 9.28 -7.43
CA ASN A 110 13.83 10.68 -7.86
C ASN A 110 12.53 10.99 -8.63
N ILE A 111 11.42 10.44 -8.18
CA ILE A 111 10.10 10.67 -8.78
C ILE A 111 9.05 10.97 -7.72
N ALA A 112 8.32 12.06 -7.90
CA ALA A 112 7.15 12.40 -7.09
C ALA A 112 5.88 11.87 -7.78
N CYS A 113 5.75 10.54 -7.88
CA CYS A 113 4.53 9.92 -8.38
C CYS A 113 3.47 9.87 -7.28
N ILE A 114 2.21 9.82 -7.69
CA ILE A 114 1.06 9.64 -6.78
C ILE A 114 0.31 8.37 -7.16
N GLY A 115 -0.10 8.25 -8.42
CA GLY A 115 -0.84 7.10 -8.92
C GLY A 115 0.08 6.10 -9.61
N LEU A 116 -0.29 4.84 -9.54
CA LEU A 116 0.40 3.75 -10.22
C LEU A 116 -0.60 2.99 -11.09
N THR A 117 -0.15 2.53 -12.24
CA THR A 117 -0.89 1.50 -12.99
C THR A 117 0.08 0.58 -13.72
N MET A 118 -0.35 -0.64 -13.98
CA MET A 118 0.45 -1.63 -14.68
C MET A 118 -0.42 -2.26 -15.76
N ASN A 119 0.11 -2.38 -16.98
CA ASN A 119 -0.60 -3.06 -18.04
C ASN A 119 -0.45 -4.59 -17.95
N GLU A 120 -1.14 -5.31 -18.82
CA GLU A 120 -1.11 -6.78 -18.89
C GLU A 120 0.29 -7.39 -19.16
N ASN A 121 1.23 -6.59 -19.69
CA ASN A 121 2.59 -7.03 -19.97
C ASN A 121 3.56 -6.71 -18.80
N GLY A 122 3.04 -6.30 -17.64
CA GLY A 122 3.86 -5.94 -16.48
C GLY A 122 4.55 -4.58 -16.59
N LEU A 123 4.25 -3.78 -17.62
CA LEU A 123 4.84 -2.45 -17.75
C LEU A 123 4.18 -1.49 -16.75
N LEU A 124 4.98 -0.96 -15.84
CA LEU A 124 4.59 0.01 -14.84
C LEU A 124 4.54 1.43 -15.43
N TYR A 125 3.46 2.14 -15.15
CA TYR A 125 3.26 3.56 -15.42
C TYR A 125 3.16 4.30 -14.08
N VAL A 126 3.87 5.41 -13.97
CA VAL A 126 4.08 6.20 -12.75
C VAL A 126 3.83 7.69 -12.97
#